data_AF-A0A7X3HR22-F1
#
_entry.id   AF-A0A7X3HR22-F1
#
_cell.length_a   1.000
_cell.length_b   1.000
_cell.length_c   1.000
_cell.angle_alpha   90.00
_cell.angle_beta   90.00
_cell.angle_gamma   90.00
#
_symmetry.space_group_name_H-M   'P 1'
#
loop_
_entity.id
_entity.type
_entity.pdbx_description
1 polymer ?
#
loop_
_entity_poly.entity_id
_entity_poly.type
_entity_poly.pdbx_seq_one_letter_code
_entity_poly.pdbx_strand_id
1 'polypeptide(L)'
;MKTIETGRHAGCVRGFVHSTEAWYHRSKTSVLDEVLFGFYAPEGGTTGEMRVVWRELGRDIVPELTVFDDAWAALAEFSDLLALMSAADAKHVTGKQFCEMLVQCGFVDMTERQEGVRPWLQQA
;
A
#
# COMPACT_ATOMS: atom_id res chain seq x y z
N MET A 1 -1.39 -6.30 15.83
CA MET A 1 -1.54 -6.47 14.37
C MET A 1 -2.52 -7.62 14.10
N LYS A 2 -3.49 -7.48 13.19
CA LYS A 2 -4.45 -8.57 12.89
C LYS A 2 -3.97 -9.39 11.71
N THR A 3 -3.73 -10.67 11.95
CA THR A 3 -3.31 -11.64 10.94
C THR A 3 -4.52 -12.19 10.17
N ILE A 4 -4.33 -12.49 8.89
CA ILE A 4 -5.31 -13.20 8.07
C ILE A 4 -5.38 -14.66 8.54
N GLU A 5 -6.59 -15.14 8.83
CA GLU A 5 -6.79 -16.43 9.50
C GLU A 5 -6.82 -17.62 8.53
N THR A 6 -7.27 -17.41 7.29
CA THR A 6 -7.54 -18.49 6.33
C THR A 6 -7.20 -18.09 4.89
N GLY A 7 -7.15 -19.06 3.98
CA GLY A 7 -6.89 -18.84 2.57
C GLY A 7 -5.41 -18.74 2.21
N ARG A 8 -5.13 -18.26 0.99
CA ARG A 8 -3.77 -18.17 0.42
C ARG A 8 -2.83 -17.27 1.22
N HIS A 9 -3.39 -16.30 1.93
CA HIS A 9 -2.67 -15.29 2.69
C HIS A 9 -2.72 -15.54 4.20
N ALA A 10 -3.14 -16.74 4.63
CA ALA A 10 -3.15 -17.10 6.05
C ALA A 10 -1.77 -16.89 6.69
N GLY A 11 -1.74 -16.28 7.88
CA GLY A 11 -0.48 -15.91 8.54
C GLY A 11 0.08 -14.54 8.13
N CYS A 12 -0.38 -13.96 7.01
CA CYS A 12 0.04 -12.62 6.58
C CYS A 12 -0.79 -11.51 7.24
N VAL A 13 -0.35 -10.28 7.05
CA VAL A 13 -1.03 -9.06 7.51
C VAL A 13 -1.20 -8.12 6.33
N ARG A 14 -2.30 -7.35 6.32
CA ARG A 14 -2.45 -6.26 5.35
C ARG A 14 -1.45 -5.16 5.73
N GLY A 15 -0.53 -4.84 4.84
CA GLY A 15 0.54 -3.86 5.09
C GLY A 15 0.74 -2.93 3.90
N PHE A 16 1.36 -1.79 4.15
CA PHE A 16 1.75 -0.86 3.10
C PHE A 16 3.08 -0.18 3.41
N VAL A 17 3.75 0.31 2.35
CA VAL A 17 4.96 1.11 2.42
C VAL A 17 4.77 2.33 1.54
N HIS A 18 4.89 3.53 2.13
CA HIS A 18 4.97 4.78 1.40
C HIS A 18 6.41 4.98 0.93
N SER A 19 6.73 4.51 -0.27
CA SER A 19 8.12 4.27 -0.69
C SER A 19 8.93 5.54 -0.91
N THR A 20 8.29 6.69 -1.09
CA THR A 20 8.91 8.01 -1.17
C THR A 20 9.26 8.60 0.19
N GLU A 21 8.59 8.14 1.26
CA GLU A 21 8.89 8.52 2.65
C GLU A 21 9.89 7.56 3.33
N ALA A 22 10.23 6.43 2.70
CA ALA A 22 11.17 5.46 3.25
C ALA A 22 12.62 6.00 3.24
N TRP A 23 13.42 5.64 4.26
CA TRP A 23 14.82 6.09 4.38
C TRP A 23 15.69 5.63 3.21
N TYR A 24 15.36 4.48 2.62
CA TYR A 24 16.06 3.88 1.48
C TYR A 24 15.49 4.35 0.12
N HIS A 25 14.59 5.33 0.13
CA HIS A 25 14.04 5.87 -1.11
C HIS A 25 15.17 6.34 -2.04
N ARG A 26 15.09 5.89 -3.29
CA ARG A 26 15.91 6.41 -4.38
C ARG A 26 14.98 7.06 -5.37
N SER A 27 15.24 8.33 -5.69
CA SER A 27 14.41 9.11 -6.59
C SER A 27 14.18 8.36 -7.91
N LYS A 28 12.90 8.11 -8.23
CA LYS A 28 12.47 7.60 -9.53
C LYS A 28 12.10 8.81 -10.39
N THR A 29 12.58 8.87 -11.62
CA THR A 29 12.41 10.06 -12.49
C THR A 29 11.01 10.24 -13.05
N SER A 30 10.10 9.27 -12.87
CA SER A 30 8.77 9.26 -13.50
C SER A 30 7.59 9.15 -12.53
N VAL A 31 7.83 9.13 -11.22
CA VAL A 31 6.78 8.96 -10.21
C VAL A 31 7.00 9.99 -9.12
N LEU A 32 5.98 10.82 -8.85
CA LEU A 32 6.02 11.87 -7.84
C LEU A 32 5.81 11.30 -6.43
N ASP A 33 4.97 10.27 -6.34
CA ASP A 33 4.66 9.58 -5.10
C ASP A 33 4.31 8.11 -5.36
N GLU A 34 4.57 7.21 -4.40
CA GLU A 34 4.30 5.77 -4.55
C GLU A 34 3.98 5.13 -3.20
N VAL A 35 2.89 4.38 -3.17
CA VAL A 35 2.49 3.55 -2.03
C VAL A 35 2.33 2.12 -2.52
N LEU A 36 3.14 1.20 -1.97
CA LEU A 36 3.00 -0.24 -2.17
C LEU A 36 2.12 -0.80 -1.06
N PHE A 37 1.26 -1.75 -1.38
CA PHE A 37 0.42 -2.42 -0.39
C PHE A 37 0.11 -3.85 -0.83
N GLY A 38 -0.17 -4.72 0.15
CA GLY A 38 -0.39 -6.12 -0.09
C GLY A 38 -0.50 -6.91 1.21
N PHE A 39 -0.29 -8.22 1.11
CA PHE A 39 -0.22 -9.11 2.26
C PHE A 39 1.25 -9.44 2.57
N TYR A 40 1.71 -9.05 3.76
CA TYR A 40 3.08 -9.24 4.20
C TYR A 40 3.17 -10.38 5.22
N ALA A 41 4.14 -11.28 5.04
CA ALA A 41 4.40 -12.34 5.98
C ALA A 41 5.28 -11.82 7.15
N PRO A 42 5.05 -12.22 8.41
CA PRO A 42 5.85 -11.78 9.56
C PRO A 42 7.36 -12.09 9.42
N GLU A 43 7.69 -13.21 8.79
CA GLU A 43 9.05 -13.68 8.50
C GLU A 43 9.70 -12.96 7.30
N GLY A 44 8.96 -12.11 6.61
CA GLY A 44 9.41 -11.38 5.42
C GLY A 44 8.84 -11.95 4.12
N GLY A 45 8.80 -11.08 3.11
CA GLY A 45 8.17 -11.35 1.83
C GLY A 45 6.74 -10.79 1.73
N THR A 46 6.25 -10.72 0.50
CA THR A 46 4.92 -10.19 0.18
C THR A 46 4.22 -11.14 -0.77
N THR A 47 2.90 -11.24 -0.65
CA THR A 47 2.03 -11.92 -1.61
C THR A 47 0.89 -10.98 -2.01
N GLY A 48 0.58 -10.92 -3.31
CA GLY A 48 -0.42 -10.00 -3.85
C GLY A 48 -0.03 -8.52 -3.69
N GLU A 49 1.25 -8.17 -3.84
CA GLU A 49 1.70 -6.78 -3.78
C GLU A 49 1.24 -5.99 -5.00
N MET A 50 0.76 -4.78 -4.77
CA MET A 50 0.36 -3.84 -5.80
C MET A 50 0.71 -2.43 -5.36
N ARG A 51 0.49 -1.44 -6.22
CA ARG A 51 0.87 -0.06 -5.91
C ARG A 51 -0.11 0.97 -6.44
N VAL A 52 -0.18 2.10 -5.75
CA VAL A 52 -0.67 3.35 -6.33
C VAL A 52 0.54 4.24 -6.60
N VAL A 53 0.61 4.79 -7.80
CA VAL A 53 1.62 5.77 -8.20
C VAL A 53 0.96 7.09 -8.56
N TRP A 54 1.56 8.20 -8.13
CA TRP A 54 1.09 9.54 -8.50
C TRP A 54 1.91 10.04 -9.67
N ARG A 55 1.20 10.34 -10.76
CA ARG A 55 1.79 10.79 -12.03
C ARG A 55 1.13 12.06 -12.51
N GLU A 56 1.88 12.82 -13.29
CA GLU A 56 1.34 13.95 -14.04
C GLU A 56 0.54 13.42 -15.24
N LEU A 57 -0.71 13.83 -15.35
CA LEU A 57 -1.57 13.60 -16.51
C LEU A 57 -2.09 14.95 -16.99
N GLY A 58 -1.40 15.54 -17.97
CA GLY A 58 -1.68 16.90 -18.42
C GLY A 58 -1.28 17.93 -17.36
N ARG A 59 -2.27 18.59 -16.73
CA ARG A 59 -2.04 19.58 -15.66
C ARG A 59 -2.32 19.02 -14.26
N ASP A 60 -2.84 17.81 -14.18
CA ASP A 60 -3.28 17.20 -12.93
C ASP A 60 -2.27 16.17 -12.46
N ILE A 61 -2.17 16.03 -11.13
CA ILE A 61 -1.53 14.89 -10.51
C ILE A 61 -2.64 13.88 -10.21
N VAL A 62 -2.51 12.67 -10.73
CA VAL A 62 -3.52 11.63 -10.60
C VAL A 62 -2.93 10.36 -9.97
N PRO A 63 -3.65 9.73 -9.03
CA PRO A 63 -3.30 8.40 -8.55
C PRO A 63 -3.67 7.33 -9.60
N GLU A 64 -2.73 6.46 -9.94
CA GLU A 64 -2.89 5.32 -10.82
C GLU A 64 -2.70 4.03 -10.01
N LEU A 65 -3.73 3.18 -9.94
CA LEU A 65 -3.61 1.85 -9.40
C LEU A 65 -2.93 0.93 -10.43
N THR A 66 -1.80 0.34 -10.08
CA THR A 66 -1.08 -0.65 -10.87
C THR A 66 -1.10 -2.00 -10.16
N VAL A 67 -1.55 -3.04 -10.86
CA VAL A 67 -1.65 -4.42 -10.34
C VAL A 67 -1.16 -5.40 -11.40
N PHE A 68 -0.26 -6.30 -11.02
CA PHE A 68 0.15 -7.42 -11.88
C PHE A 68 -0.94 -8.51 -11.91
N ASP A 69 -0.95 -9.34 -12.95
CA ASP A 69 -2.00 -10.34 -13.19
C ASP A 69 -2.07 -11.41 -12.09
N ASP A 70 -0.93 -11.74 -11.49
CA ASP A 70 -0.83 -12.67 -10.36
C ASP A 70 -1.47 -12.14 -9.05
N ALA A 71 -1.74 -10.83 -8.98
CA ALA A 71 -2.32 -10.16 -7.82
C ALA A 71 -3.80 -9.79 -7.97
N TRP A 72 -4.47 -10.11 -9.09
CA TRP A 72 -5.89 -9.76 -9.28
C TRP A 72 -6.83 -10.41 -8.26
N ALA A 73 -6.55 -11.64 -7.83
CA ALA A 73 -7.33 -12.29 -6.78
C ALA A 73 -7.16 -11.57 -5.43
N ALA A 74 -5.92 -11.18 -5.09
CA ALA A 74 -5.64 -10.39 -3.89
C ALA A 74 -6.31 -9.01 -3.93
N LEU A 75 -6.35 -8.36 -5.11
CA LEU A 75 -7.07 -7.09 -5.29
C LEU A 75 -8.55 -7.22 -4.91
N ALA A 76 -9.22 -8.31 -5.30
CA ALA A 76 -10.62 -8.54 -4.96
C ALA A 76 -10.85 -8.71 -3.44
N GLU A 77 -9.85 -9.20 -2.70
CA GLU A 77 -9.92 -9.32 -1.23
C GLU A 77 -9.84 -7.96 -0.52
N PHE A 78 -9.34 -6.91 -1.18
CA PHE A 78 -9.31 -5.53 -0.69
C PHE A 78 -10.61 -4.76 -0.99
N SER A 79 -11.75 -5.44 -0.96
CA SER A 79 -13.07 -4.87 -1.28
C SER A 79 -13.46 -3.64 -0.44
N ASP A 80 -13.01 -3.58 0.81
CA ASP A 80 -13.19 -2.43 1.71
C ASP A 80 -12.39 -1.21 1.23
N LEU A 81 -11.12 -1.39 0.88
CA LEU A 81 -10.29 -0.36 0.28
C LEU A 81 -10.87 0.10 -1.07
N LEU A 82 -11.28 -0.84 -1.92
CA LEU A 82 -11.91 -0.53 -3.22
C LEU A 82 -13.20 0.29 -3.05
N ALA A 83 -13.99 0.04 -1.99
CA ALA A 83 -15.16 0.85 -1.69
C ALA A 83 -14.77 2.29 -1.31
N LEU A 84 -13.72 2.49 -0.50
CA LEU A 84 -13.21 3.82 -0.19
C LEU A 84 -12.65 4.52 -1.43
N MET A 85 -11.90 3.80 -2.28
CA MET A 85 -11.37 4.33 -3.54
C MET A 85 -12.49 4.77 -4.47
N SER A 86 -13.54 3.97 -4.61
CA SER A 86 -14.72 4.33 -5.40
C SER A 86 -15.42 5.58 -4.84
N ALA A 87 -15.55 5.72 -3.53
CA ALA A 87 -16.10 6.94 -2.91
C ALA A 87 -15.21 8.18 -3.09
N ALA A 88 -13.92 7.98 -3.36
CA ALA A 88 -12.92 9.02 -3.59
C ALA A 88 -12.63 9.29 -5.08
N ASP A 89 -13.38 8.65 -5.98
CA ASP A 89 -13.16 8.74 -7.42
C ASP A 89 -13.15 10.19 -7.92
N ALA A 90 -12.22 10.50 -8.83
CA ALA A 90 -11.96 11.82 -9.39
C ALA A 90 -11.66 12.96 -8.37
N LYS A 91 -11.39 12.64 -7.08
CA LYS A 91 -11.05 13.67 -6.06
C LYS A 91 -9.56 13.98 -5.94
N HIS A 92 -8.72 13.39 -6.79
CA HIS A 92 -7.26 13.58 -6.78
C HIS A 92 -6.64 13.35 -5.39
N VAL A 93 -6.96 12.22 -4.74
CA VAL A 93 -6.40 11.87 -3.43
C VAL A 93 -4.87 11.88 -3.48
N THR A 94 -4.23 12.44 -2.45
CA THR A 94 -2.77 12.44 -2.28
C THR A 94 -2.27 11.11 -1.70
N GLY A 95 -0.95 10.85 -1.77
CA GLY A 95 -0.34 9.67 -1.14
C GLY A 95 -0.68 9.53 0.33
N LYS A 96 -0.60 10.63 1.08
CA LYS A 96 -0.99 10.68 2.50
C LYS A 96 -2.46 10.32 2.72
N GLN A 97 -3.38 10.88 1.93
CA GLN A 97 -4.81 10.56 2.05
C GLN A 97 -5.09 9.10 1.71
N PHE A 98 -4.36 8.52 0.75
CA PHE A 98 -4.46 7.10 0.45
C PHE A 98 -3.94 6.21 1.59
N CYS A 99 -2.82 6.58 2.23
CA CYS A 99 -2.33 5.93 3.44
C CYS A 99 -3.37 5.97 4.58
N GLU A 100 -4.09 7.08 4.74
CA GLU A 100 -5.18 7.19 5.72
C GLU A 100 -6.34 6.22 5.39
N MET A 101 -6.70 6.05 4.12
CA MET A 101 -7.70 5.05 3.68
C MET A 101 -7.23 3.61 3.98
N LEU A 102 -5.95 3.31 3.76
CA LEU A 102 -5.36 2.00 4.07
C LEU A 102 -5.44 1.70 5.57
N VAL A 103 -5.08 2.66 6.42
CA VAL A 103 -5.20 2.52 7.89
C VAL A 103 -6.67 2.30 8.31
N GLN A 104 -7.62 3.00 7.70
CA GLN A 104 -9.06 2.76 7.95
C GLN A 104 -9.51 1.34 7.58
N CYS A 105 -8.89 0.73 6.56
CA CYS A 105 -9.14 -0.66 6.16
C CYS A 105 -8.31 -1.68 6.95
N GLY A 106 -7.63 -1.25 8.02
CA GLY A 106 -6.85 -2.11 8.90
C GLY A 106 -5.48 -2.53 8.36
N PHE A 107 -4.96 -1.86 7.32
CA PHE A 107 -3.58 -2.05 6.90
C PHE A 107 -2.62 -1.42 7.92
N VAL A 108 -1.46 -2.06 8.11
CA VAL A 108 -0.39 -1.54 8.96
C VAL A 108 0.61 -0.75 8.12
N ASP A 109 0.98 0.44 8.62
CA ASP A 109 2.08 1.23 8.06
C ASP A 109 3.42 0.54 8.35
N MET A 110 4.03 0.03 7.28
CA MET A 110 5.34 -0.62 7.28
C MET A 110 6.43 0.29 6.70
N THR A 111 6.23 1.60 6.68
CA THR A 111 7.21 2.54 6.13
C THR A 111 8.37 2.74 7.12
N GLU A 112 9.56 2.24 6.79
CA GLU A 112 10.78 2.55 7.53
C GLU A 112 11.25 3.96 7.18
N ARG A 113 10.84 4.96 7.97
CA ARG A 113 11.26 6.36 7.75
C ARG A 113 12.67 6.67 8.27
N GLN A 114 13.24 5.77 9.06
CA GLN A 114 14.59 5.88 9.60
C GLN A 114 15.30 4.53 9.51
N GLU A 115 16.60 4.55 9.21
CA GLU A 115 17.41 3.33 9.12
C GLU A 115 17.38 2.55 10.44
N GLY A 116 17.12 1.24 10.36
CA GLY A 116 17.05 0.36 11.52
C GLY A 116 15.77 0.47 12.34
N VAL A 117 14.83 1.37 11.99
CA VAL A 117 13.55 1.51 12.69
C VAL A 117 12.45 0.78 11.91
N ARG A 118 11.95 -0.31 12.51
CA ARG A 118 10.87 -1.14 11.96
C ARG A 118 9.59 -0.96 12.78
N PRO A 119 8.69 -0.03 12.44
CA PRO A 119 7.53 0.32 13.27
C PRO A 119 6.54 -0.84 13.49
N TRP A 120 6.54 -1.85 12.63
CA TRP A 120 5.65 -3.00 12.74
C TRP A 120 6.21 -4.15 13.59
N LEU A 121 7.53 -4.23 13.81
CA LEU A 121 8.12 -5.24 14.71
C LEU A 121 7.87 -4.92 16.20
N GLN A 122 7.56 -3.66 16.52
CA GLN A 122 7.31 -3.22 17.89
C GLN A 122 5.86 -3.48 18.36
N GLN A 123 5.00 -4.02 17.47
CA GLN A 123 3.58 -4.25 17.71
C GLN A 123 3.19 -5.74 17.74
N ALA A 124 4.19 -6.63 17.87
CA ALA A 124 4.05 -8.07 18.01
C ALA A 124 4.07 -8.51 19.47
#